data_AF-A0A3R7FR40-F1
#
_entry.id   AF-A0A3R7FR40-F1
#
_cell.length_a   1.000
_cell.length_b   1.000
_cell.length_c   1.000
_cell.angle_alpha   90.00
_cell.angle_beta   90.00
_cell.angle_gamma   90.00
#
_symmetry.space_group_name_H-M   'P 1'
#
loop_
_entity.id
_entity.type
_entity.pdbx_description
1 polymer ?
#
loop_
_entity_poly.entity_id
_entity_poly.type
_entity_poly.pdbx_seq_one_letter_code
_entity_poly.pdbx_strand_id
1 'polypeptide(L)'
;MVWSRGVASIAVAVLLVLAGCGGFVANGIDSGATQPTATETATPDSSSPVAANGTLEVHFINVGQSVATLLVSPDNETMLIDSGDFTDDGEYVLQYLDRQDIDRVDHFVVSHNDADHIGGNAAVIRHYETEENGVGAVYDPGIAASTQTYERYLDAVDAHNVTLYETREGDRIRFAGVETTVLGPPEPYLENGDRNENSIVLRVEHGETSFLFTGDAEDKQEAYLVDAYGATLRATVLKAGHHGSASSTSGALLDAADPRTVIVSSAYDSQYGHPSNETLARLAARSVPTYWTATHGDTVVTSGGTAVTVSTQRAAPTDPLSLRAGDPIAPGATDPVSERATYRAGVSVRADTPVVTDGGTPAENTSGDLVVDRIRADAAGDDRDNLNDEYVVFRNAGAAPLSIGGWTVADESGRTYAFPEGVTLGPDETVTLHTGSGTDTATDLYWGSERPIWNNGGDTVTVTDVDNETVLERSY
;
A
#
# COMPACT_ATOMS: atom_id res chain seq x y z
N MET A 1 42.90 55.66 18.09
CA MET A 1 42.00 56.80 17.80
C MET A 1 41.11 56.37 16.62
N VAL A 2 39.82 56.08 16.90
CA VAL A 2 38.60 56.09 16.04
C VAL A 2 38.64 55.30 14.70
N TRP A 3 37.99 54.12 14.53
CA TRP A 3 36.57 53.77 14.16
C TRP A 3 36.06 54.49 12.87
N SER A 4 35.28 53.95 11.92
CA SER A 4 34.24 52.89 11.90
C SER A 4 33.95 52.36 10.46
N ARG A 5 33.16 51.27 10.40
CA ARG A 5 32.59 50.60 9.21
C ARG A 5 31.20 51.17 8.86
N GLY A 6 30.81 51.10 7.57
CA GLY A 6 29.55 50.48 7.11
C GLY A 6 28.27 51.32 6.91
N VAL A 7 27.45 50.77 5.99
CA VAL A 7 26.01 50.97 5.69
C VAL A 7 25.66 51.95 4.57
N ALA A 8 25.24 51.40 3.42
CA ALA A 8 24.43 52.08 2.42
C ALA A 8 23.05 51.41 2.39
N SER A 9 22.03 52.15 2.83
CA SER A 9 20.63 51.79 2.70
C SER A 9 20.06 52.53 1.50
N ILE A 10 19.48 51.82 0.52
CA ILE A 10 18.71 52.43 -0.56
C ILE A 10 17.24 52.09 -0.34
N ALA A 11 16.46 53.10 -0.01
CA ALA A 11 15.00 53.05 0.03
C ALA A 11 14.45 53.27 -1.39
N VAL A 12 13.58 52.38 -1.85
CA VAL A 12 12.82 52.55 -3.09
C VAL A 12 11.43 53.08 -2.74
N ALA A 13 11.10 54.26 -3.26
CA ALA A 13 9.79 54.88 -3.16
C ALA A 13 8.90 54.41 -4.33
N VAL A 14 7.74 53.84 -4.02
CA VAL A 14 6.69 53.50 -5.00
C VAL A 14 5.80 54.72 -5.22
N LEU A 15 5.70 55.16 -6.47
CA LEU A 15 4.84 56.27 -6.89
C LEU A 15 3.54 55.71 -7.48
N LEU A 16 2.44 55.88 -6.76
CA LEU A 16 1.07 55.63 -7.23
C LEU A 16 0.59 56.83 -8.05
N VAL A 17 0.14 56.58 -9.28
CA VAL A 17 -0.59 57.57 -10.10
C VAL A 17 -2.00 57.05 -10.34
N LEU A 18 -2.97 57.72 -9.71
CA LEU A 18 -4.39 57.67 -10.05
C LEU A 18 -4.75 58.98 -10.77
N ALA A 19 -5.33 58.88 -11.96
CA ALA A 19 -6.13 59.94 -12.56
C ALA A 19 -7.17 59.32 -13.49
N GLY A 20 -8.43 59.70 -13.31
CA GLY A 20 -9.60 59.09 -13.95
C GLY A 20 -10.40 60.00 -14.88
N CYS A 21 -11.57 59.45 -15.26
CA CYS A 21 -12.83 60.06 -15.71
C CYS A 21 -12.91 60.83 -17.05
N GLY A 22 -13.87 60.41 -17.90
CA GLY A 22 -14.80 61.34 -18.56
C GLY A 22 -15.43 60.96 -19.92
N GLY A 23 -16.73 60.62 -19.94
CA GLY A 23 -17.75 61.11 -20.90
C GLY A 23 -18.27 60.15 -22.01
N PHE A 24 -19.55 59.72 -21.96
CA PHE A 24 -20.77 60.26 -22.66
C PHE A 24 -20.89 59.77 -24.14
N VAL A 25 -22.01 59.29 -24.74
CA VAL A 25 -23.45 59.67 -24.76
C VAL A 25 -24.37 58.48 -25.19
N ALA A 26 -25.64 58.60 -24.82
CA ALA A 26 -26.84 57.76 -24.95
C ALA A 26 -27.38 57.35 -26.34
N ASN A 27 -28.26 56.34 -26.34
CA ASN A 27 -29.63 56.43 -26.87
C ASN A 27 -30.51 55.27 -26.35
N GLY A 28 -31.72 55.59 -25.88
CA GLY A 28 -32.75 54.61 -25.51
C GLY A 28 -33.75 54.36 -26.64
N ILE A 29 -34.55 53.30 -26.49
CA ILE A 29 -35.97 53.16 -26.88
C ILE A 29 -36.49 51.78 -26.41
N ASP A 30 -37.54 51.85 -25.57
CA ASP A 30 -38.82 51.13 -25.58
C ASP A 30 -38.96 49.59 -25.39
N SER A 31 -39.72 49.28 -24.34
CA SER A 31 -40.74 48.23 -24.14
C SER A 31 -40.56 46.78 -24.63
N GLY A 32 -40.69 45.87 -23.66
CA GLY A 32 -41.54 44.69 -23.80
C GLY A 32 -40.86 43.32 -23.68
N ALA A 33 -41.57 42.43 -22.98
CA ALA A 33 -41.55 40.97 -23.09
C ALA A 33 -40.51 40.16 -22.27
N THR A 34 -41.06 39.53 -21.23
CA THR A 34 -40.90 38.11 -20.85
C THR A 34 -39.53 37.61 -20.37
N GLN A 35 -39.42 37.36 -19.07
CA GLN A 35 -38.50 36.37 -18.51
C GLN A 35 -38.77 34.98 -19.09
N PRO A 36 -37.70 34.20 -19.33
CA PRO A 36 -37.70 32.82 -18.92
C PRO A 36 -36.54 32.55 -17.97
N THR A 37 -36.90 32.14 -16.75
CA THR A 37 -36.02 31.42 -15.83
C THR A 37 -35.61 30.11 -16.49
N ALA A 38 -34.34 29.97 -16.85
CA ALA A 38 -33.74 28.68 -17.18
C ALA A 38 -32.88 28.24 -16.00
N THR A 39 -33.47 27.38 -15.16
CA THR A 39 -32.73 26.53 -14.23
C THR A 39 -32.05 25.46 -15.06
N GLU A 40 -30.75 25.60 -15.31
CA GLU A 40 -29.96 24.55 -15.94
C GLU A 40 -29.45 23.63 -14.83
N THR A 41 -30.20 22.56 -14.59
CA THR A 41 -29.79 21.45 -13.74
C THR A 41 -28.69 20.68 -14.47
N ALA A 42 -27.43 20.97 -14.14
CA ALA A 42 -26.30 20.15 -14.56
C ALA A 42 -26.50 18.73 -14.03
N THR A 43 -26.71 17.79 -14.94
CA THR A 43 -26.72 16.35 -14.64
C THR A 43 -25.25 15.92 -14.64
N PRO A 44 -24.72 15.24 -13.61
CA PRO A 44 -23.35 14.77 -13.64
C PRO A 44 -23.26 13.65 -14.69
N ASP A 45 -22.42 13.86 -15.70
CA ASP A 45 -22.08 12.84 -16.69
C ASP A 45 -21.39 11.69 -15.95
N SER A 46 -22.06 10.54 -15.92
CA SER A 46 -21.48 9.28 -15.51
C SER A 46 -20.53 8.82 -16.62
N SER A 47 -19.28 9.28 -16.59
CA SER A 47 -18.22 8.76 -17.45
C SER A 47 -17.98 7.30 -17.10
N SER A 48 -18.24 6.40 -18.05
CA SER A 48 -17.77 5.02 -17.95
C SER A 48 -16.23 5.00 -17.90
N PRO A 49 -15.60 4.07 -17.16
CA PRO A 49 -14.15 4.00 -17.08
C PRO A 49 -13.57 3.87 -18.50
N VAL A 50 -12.60 4.72 -18.84
CA VAL A 50 -11.79 4.52 -20.04
C VAL A 50 -11.03 3.22 -19.82
N ALA A 51 -11.18 2.26 -20.74
CA ALA A 51 -10.38 1.04 -20.70
C ALA A 51 -8.90 1.42 -20.71
N ALA A 52 -8.17 1.04 -19.67
CA ALA A 52 -6.75 1.29 -19.58
C ALA A 52 -6.02 0.52 -20.69
N ASN A 53 -5.06 1.16 -21.35
CA ASN A 53 -4.21 0.52 -22.34
C ASN A 53 -2.84 0.29 -21.71
N GLY A 54 -2.28 -0.91 -21.86
CA GLY A 54 -0.98 -1.26 -21.31
C GLY A 54 -1.01 -1.52 -19.80
N THR A 55 0.16 -1.44 -19.17
CA THR A 55 0.36 -1.73 -17.75
C THR A 55 1.02 -0.57 -17.04
N LEU A 56 0.62 -0.30 -15.80
CA LEU A 56 1.37 0.54 -14.87
C LEU A 56 2.13 -0.38 -13.92
N GLU A 57 3.45 -0.25 -13.85
CA GLU A 57 4.29 -0.99 -12.92
C GLU A 57 4.73 -0.07 -11.77
N VAL A 58 4.63 -0.57 -10.54
CA VAL A 58 5.02 0.17 -9.32
C VAL A 58 5.99 -0.69 -8.53
N HIS A 59 7.24 -0.26 -8.46
CA HIS A 59 8.36 -0.99 -7.90
C HIS A 59 8.73 -0.36 -6.56
N PHE A 60 8.44 -1.07 -5.47
CA PHE A 60 8.89 -0.72 -4.12
C PHE A 60 10.26 -1.35 -3.90
N ILE A 61 11.30 -0.52 -3.94
CA ILE A 61 12.70 -0.96 -3.93
C ILE A 61 13.14 -1.24 -2.49
N ASN A 62 13.78 -2.38 -2.24
CA ASN A 62 14.33 -2.71 -0.93
C ASN A 62 15.64 -1.95 -0.71
N VAL A 63 15.53 -0.77 -0.10
CA VAL A 63 16.65 0.11 0.29
C VAL A 63 16.87 0.14 1.81
N GLY A 64 16.32 -0.82 2.55
CA GLY A 64 16.48 -0.90 4.01
C GLY A 64 15.54 0.02 4.78
N GLN A 65 16.05 0.73 5.81
CA GLN A 65 15.25 1.64 6.64
C GLN A 65 15.13 2.99 5.92
N SER A 66 14.45 2.97 4.79
CA SER A 66 14.32 4.09 3.85
C SER A 66 13.26 3.75 2.80
N VAL A 67 13.00 4.63 1.84
CA VAL A 67 12.07 4.44 0.73
C VAL A 67 12.67 4.88 -0.61
N ALA A 68 12.35 4.11 -1.65
CA ALA A 68 12.43 4.53 -3.04
C ALA A 68 11.37 3.73 -3.82
N THR A 69 10.59 4.43 -4.65
CA THR A 69 9.53 3.80 -5.44
C THR A 69 9.61 4.25 -6.89
N LEU A 70 9.83 3.33 -7.82
CA LEU A 70 9.79 3.59 -9.26
C LEU A 70 8.39 3.26 -9.80
N LEU A 71 7.81 4.15 -10.59
CA LEU A 71 6.62 3.89 -11.39
C LEU A 71 7.00 3.96 -12.88
N VAL A 72 6.54 2.99 -13.65
CA VAL A 72 6.67 2.96 -15.11
C VAL A 72 5.28 2.93 -15.72
N SER A 73 4.95 3.97 -16.47
CA SER A 73 3.63 4.13 -17.08
C SER A 73 3.43 3.21 -18.29
N PRO A 74 2.18 3.03 -18.77
CA PRO A 74 1.93 2.28 -19.99
C PRO A 74 2.65 2.79 -21.24
N ASP A 75 3.04 4.06 -21.24
CA ASP A 75 3.77 4.72 -22.33
C ASP A 75 5.30 4.72 -22.10
N ASN A 76 5.79 4.02 -21.07
CA ASN A 76 7.18 4.00 -20.58
C ASN A 76 7.70 5.34 -20.06
N GLU A 77 6.80 6.24 -19.65
CA GLU A 77 7.20 7.41 -18.86
C GLU A 77 7.51 6.96 -17.44
N THR A 78 8.49 7.59 -16.79
CA THR A 78 8.99 7.17 -15.49
C THR A 78 8.74 8.19 -14.40
N MET A 79 8.37 7.71 -13.21
CA MET A 79 8.31 8.52 -12.01
C MET A 79 9.08 7.83 -10.89
N LEU A 80 10.10 8.50 -10.36
CA LEU A 80 10.80 8.07 -9.15
C LEU A 80 10.26 8.87 -7.97
N ILE A 81 9.79 8.19 -6.93
CA ILE A 81 9.35 8.80 -5.67
C ILE A 81 10.36 8.42 -4.60
N ASP A 82 11.07 9.42 -4.07
CA ASP A 82 12.17 9.29 -3.12
C ASP A 82 13.34 8.40 -3.63
N SER A 83 14.47 8.40 -2.94
CA SER A 83 15.73 7.88 -3.48
C SER A 83 16.65 7.20 -2.47
N GLY A 84 16.11 6.65 -1.39
CA GLY A 84 16.92 5.88 -0.45
C GLY A 84 17.57 6.74 0.65
N ASP A 85 18.52 6.13 1.34
CA ASP A 85 19.17 6.70 2.52
C ASP A 85 20.45 7.46 2.15
N PHE A 86 20.82 8.43 2.99
CA PHE A 86 22.03 9.20 2.73
C PHE A 86 23.32 8.38 2.90
N THR A 87 23.27 7.22 3.56
CA THR A 87 24.45 6.38 3.80
C THR A 87 24.85 5.53 2.60
N ASP A 88 23.91 5.18 1.71
CA ASP A 88 24.21 4.50 0.44
C ASP A 88 24.34 5.46 -0.75
N ASP A 89 24.06 6.77 -0.57
CA ASP A 89 24.20 7.82 -1.60
C ASP A 89 23.50 7.43 -2.92
N GLY A 90 22.33 6.78 -2.81
CA GLY A 90 21.54 6.31 -3.96
C GLY A 90 22.10 5.09 -4.67
N GLU A 91 23.12 4.41 -4.13
CA GLU A 91 23.75 3.24 -4.75
C GLU A 91 22.73 2.14 -5.08
N TYR A 92 21.89 1.73 -4.11
CA TYR A 92 20.92 0.67 -4.36
C TYR A 92 19.84 1.09 -5.35
N VAL A 93 19.42 2.36 -5.31
CA VAL A 93 18.43 2.90 -6.24
C VAL A 93 19.00 2.92 -7.66
N LEU A 94 20.19 3.48 -7.88
CA LEU A 94 20.83 3.52 -9.19
C LEU A 94 21.07 2.12 -9.76
N GLN A 95 21.55 1.17 -8.94
CA GLN A 95 21.70 -0.23 -9.36
C GLN A 95 20.37 -0.90 -9.71
N TYR A 96 19.27 -0.54 -9.03
CA TYR A 96 17.94 -1.04 -9.37
C TYR A 96 17.47 -0.46 -10.72
N LEU A 97 17.59 0.85 -10.89
CA LEU A 97 17.17 1.55 -12.11
C LEU A 97 17.94 1.07 -13.35
N ASP A 98 19.25 0.86 -13.25
CA ASP A 98 20.08 0.25 -14.31
C ASP A 98 19.59 -1.15 -14.68
N ARG A 99 19.27 -2.00 -13.69
CA ARG A 99 18.71 -3.34 -13.93
C ARG A 99 17.32 -3.33 -14.57
N GLN A 100 16.58 -2.23 -14.44
CA GLN A 100 15.27 -2.04 -15.08
C GLN A 100 15.40 -1.34 -16.44
N ASP A 101 16.63 -1.14 -16.94
CA ASP A 101 16.92 -0.43 -18.19
C ASP A 101 16.32 0.99 -18.23
N ILE A 102 16.29 1.67 -17.08
CA ILE A 102 15.75 3.04 -16.97
C ILE A 102 16.82 4.05 -17.33
N ASP A 103 16.70 4.63 -18.52
CA ASP A 103 17.63 5.64 -19.06
C ASP A 103 17.13 7.08 -18.88
N ARG A 104 15.98 7.30 -18.24
CA ARG A 104 15.42 8.62 -17.98
C ARG A 104 14.57 8.60 -16.72
N VAL A 105 14.54 9.72 -15.99
CA VAL A 105 13.57 9.97 -14.91
C VAL A 105 12.70 11.16 -15.32
N ASP A 106 11.49 10.92 -15.83
CA ASP A 106 10.63 12.02 -16.31
C ASP A 106 10.10 12.88 -15.16
N HIS A 107 9.73 12.22 -14.06
CA HIS A 107 9.26 12.87 -12.84
C HIS A 107 10.02 12.37 -11.62
N PHE A 108 10.73 13.25 -10.94
CA PHE A 108 11.37 12.93 -9.67
C PHE A 108 10.59 13.60 -8.53
N VAL A 109 9.82 12.82 -7.78
CA VAL A 109 9.02 13.31 -6.66
C VAL A 109 9.79 13.11 -5.36
N VAL A 110 9.91 14.19 -4.61
CA VAL A 110 10.46 14.20 -3.25
C VAL A 110 9.29 14.36 -2.30
N SER A 111 8.98 13.32 -1.52
CA SER A 111 7.86 13.40 -0.58
C SER A 111 8.12 14.46 0.48
N HIS A 112 9.28 14.42 1.12
CA HIS A 112 9.77 15.42 2.06
C HIS A 112 11.30 15.31 2.23
N ASN A 113 11.89 16.24 2.99
CA ASN A 113 13.34 16.48 2.99
C ASN A 113 14.13 15.73 4.07
N ASP A 114 13.65 14.57 4.53
CA ASP A 114 14.36 13.71 5.47
C ASP A 114 15.36 12.79 4.74
N ALA A 115 16.45 12.45 5.42
CA ALA A 115 17.64 11.90 4.79
C ALA A 115 17.47 10.47 4.27
N ASP A 116 16.48 9.76 4.78
CA ASP A 116 16.00 8.44 4.35
C ASP A 116 14.97 8.50 3.21
N HIS A 117 14.71 9.70 2.68
CA HIS A 117 13.90 9.95 1.48
C HIS A 117 14.73 10.61 0.37
N ILE A 118 15.55 11.61 0.72
CA ILE A 118 16.34 12.38 -0.24
C ILE A 118 17.80 11.93 -0.35
N GLY A 119 18.15 10.81 0.28
CA GLY A 119 19.53 10.35 0.43
C GLY A 119 20.29 10.23 -0.88
N GLY A 120 19.63 9.66 -1.89
CA GLY A 120 20.18 9.48 -3.24
C GLY A 120 19.89 10.62 -4.22
N ASN A 121 19.14 11.67 -3.85
CA ASN A 121 18.64 12.67 -4.82
C ASN A 121 19.76 13.30 -5.64
N ALA A 122 20.84 13.71 -4.97
CA ALA A 122 21.99 14.32 -5.64
C ALA A 122 22.71 13.34 -6.58
N ALA A 123 22.82 12.07 -6.20
CA ALA A 123 23.46 11.05 -7.02
C ALA A 123 22.62 10.70 -8.24
N VAL A 124 21.30 10.50 -8.06
CA VAL A 124 20.34 10.27 -9.14
C VAL A 124 20.37 11.42 -10.16
N ILE A 125 20.24 12.67 -9.71
CA ILE A 125 20.28 13.83 -10.61
C ILE A 125 21.61 13.87 -11.38
N ARG A 126 22.74 13.75 -10.70
CA ARG A 126 24.05 13.78 -11.36
C ARG A 126 24.20 12.67 -12.39
N HIS A 127 23.85 11.44 -12.04
CA HIS A 127 23.96 10.30 -12.94
C HIS A 127 23.10 10.50 -14.19
N TYR A 128 21.80 10.79 -14.01
CA TYR A 128 20.90 10.92 -15.17
C TYR A 128 21.22 12.11 -16.06
N GLU A 129 21.69 13.22 -15.50
CA GLU A 129 22.06 14.42 -16.27
C GLU A 129 23.43 14.33 -16.96
N THR A 130 24.28 13.38 -16.57
CA THR A 130 25.64 13.25 -17.13
C THR A 130 25.89 11.98 -17.92
N GLU A 131 25.20 10.89 -17.58
CA GLU A 131 25.43 9.55 -18.12
C GLU A 131 24.20 9.02 -18.89
N GLU A 132 22.99 9.49 -18.58
CA GLU A 132 21.72 9.03 -19.18
C GLU A 132 20.92 10.17 -19.86
N ASN A 133 19.61 9.99 -20.08
CA ASN A 133 18.72 10.93 -20.80
C ASN A 133 18.04 12.00 -19.94
N GLY A 134 18.60 12.30 -18.76
CA GLY A 134 18.22 13.41 -17.89
C GLY A 134 17.04 13.18 -16.95
N VAL A 135 16.79 14.18 -16.10
CA VAL A 135 15.67 14.32 -15.19
C VAL A 135 14.72 15.39 -15.73
N GLY A 136 13.46 15.01 -16.02
CA GLY A 136 12.49 15.92 -16.62
C GLY A 136 12.12 17.09 -15.70
N ALA A 137 11.62 16.77 -14.50
CA ALA A 137 11.37 17.74 -13.44
C ALA A 137 11.40 17.09 -12.06
N VAL A 138 11.75 17.89 -11.06
CA VAL A 138 11.66 17.54 -9.64
C VAL A 138 10.44 18.21 -9.02
N TYR A 139 9.69 17.47 -8.22
CA TYR A 139 8.52 17.92 -7.47
C TYR A 139 8.84 17.84 -5.97
N ASP A 140 8.84 18.98 -5.29
CA ASP A 140 9.29 19.13 -3.91
C ASP A 140 8.25 19.91 -3.08
N PRO A 141 8.02 19.59 -1.79
CA PRO A 141 7.05 20.31 -0.98
C PRO A 141 7.46 21.76 -0.67
N GLY A 142 8.66 22.21 -1.04
CA GLY A 142 9.13 23.59 -0.83
C GLY A 142 9.49 23.91 0.62
N ILE A 143 9.63 22.90 1.47
CA ILE A 143 9.97 23.07 2.90
C ILE A 143 11.49 22.88 3.08
N ALA A 144 12.19 24.00 3.28
CA ALA A 144 13.65 23.98 3.43
C ALA A 144 14.12 23.18 4.66
N ALA A 145 15.16 22.38 4.47
CA ALA A 145 15.93 21.75 5.54
C ALA A 145 17.34 22.36 5.65
N SER A 146 18.01 22.19 6.78
CA SER A 146 19.39 22.64 7.01
C SER A 146 20.40 21.49 7.02
N THR A 147 20.02 20.33 6.46
CA THR A 147 20.86 19.14 6.41
C THR A 147 21.82 19.21 5.22
N GLN A 148 22.98 18.59 5.36
CA GLN A 148 23.96 18.53 4.28
C GLN A 148 23.44 17.70 3.08
N THR A 149 22.56 16.73 3.33
CA THR A 149 21.89 15.96 2.28
C THR A 149 20.99 16.86 1.43
N TYR A 150 20.19 17.73 2.07
CA TYR A 150 19.33 18.69 1.36
C TYR A 150 20.15 19.74 0.59
N GLU A 151 21.24 20.25 1.18
CA GLU A 151 22.17 21.15 0.47
C GLU A 151 22.74 20.51 -0.80
N ARG A 152 23.23 19.26 -0.73
CA ARG A 152 23.77 18.54 -1.89
C ARG A 152 22.71 18.28 -2.97
N TYR A 153 21.49 17.99 -2.57
CA TYR A 153 20.37 17.82 -3.49
C TYR A 153 20.08 19.12 -4.25
N LEU A 154 19.94 20.25 -3.55
CA LEU A 154 19.72 21.54 -4.21
C LEU A 154 20.91 21.98 -5.07
N ASP A 155 22.14 21.72 -4.63
CA ASP A 155 23.35 21.96 -5.43
C ASP A 155 23.32 21.15 -6.74
N ALA A 156 22.85 19.90 -6.71
CA ALA A 156 22.71 19.09 -7.92
C ALA A 156 21.62 19.62 -8.86
N VAL A 157 20.48 20.04 -8.32
CA VAL A 157 19.41 20.71 -9.10
C VAL A 157 19.95 21.96 -9.79
N ASP A 158 20.65 22.84 -9.07
CA ASP A 158 21.21 24.07 -9.63
C ASP A 158 22.32 23.80 -10.65
N ALA A 159 23.27 22.90 -10.33
CA ALA A 159 24.41 22.59 -11.19
C ALA A 159 23.99 22.01 -12.55
N HIS A 160 22.91 21.24 -12.58
CA HIS A 160 22.38 20.62 -13.80
C HIS A 160 21.18 21.37 -14.39
N ASN A 161 20.74 22.47 -13.78
CA ASN A 161 19.60 23.26 -14.20
C ASN A 161 18.33 22.41 -14.40
N VAL A 162 18.10 21.48 -13.46
CA VAL A 162 16.90 20.65 -13.43
C VAL A 162 15.70 21.51 -13.01
N THR A 163 14.56 21.33 -13.67
CA THR A 163 13.35 22.08 -13.31
C THR A 163 12.86 21.62 -11.95
N LEU A 164 12.70 22.55 -10.99
CA LEU A 164 12.19 22.28 -9.64
C LEU A 164 10.85 22.98 -9.42
N TYR A 165 9.83 22.20 -9.05
CA TYR A 165 8.50 22.69 -8.71
C TYR A 165 8.25 22.60 -7.20
N GLU A 166 7.86 23.72 -6.60
CA GLU A 166 7.15 23.70 -5.32
C GLU A 166 5.75 23.14 -5.56
N THR A 167 5.49 21.96 -5.01
CA THR A 167 4.33 21.12 -5.31
C THR A 167 3.39 21.06 -4.11
N ARG A 168 2.10 21.27 -4.36
CA ARG A 168 1.05 21.37 -3.34
C ARG A 168 -0.21 20.64 -3.76
N GLU A 169 -1.11 20.44 -2.81
CA GLU A 169 -2.42 19.86 -3.09
C GLU A 169 -3.14 20.58 -4.24
N GLY A 170 -3.82 19.81 -5.09
CA GLY A 170 -4.51 20.32 -6.27
C GLY A 170 -3.61 20.49 -7.51
N ASP A 171 -2.28 20.44 -7.35
CA ASP A 171 -1.37 20.32 -8.49
C ASP A 171 -1.57 18.98 -9.22
N ARG A 172 -1.15 18.94 -10.48
CA ARG A 172 -1.24 17.76 -11.34
C ARG A 172 0.10 17.45 -11.97
N ILE A 173 0.54 16.21 -11.79
CA ILE A 173 1.67 15.65 -12.53
C ILE A 173 1.08 14.92 -13.73
N ARG A 174 1.45 15.36 -14.94
CA ARG A 174 0.99 14.70 -16.18
C ARG A 174 1.88 13.49 -16.41
N PHE A 175 1.38 12.32 -16.03
CA PHE A 175 2.05 11.04 -16.21
C PHE A 175 1.25 10.23 -17.25
N ALA A 176 1.83 9.97 -18.41
CA ALA A 176 1.12 9.46 -19.58
C ALA A 176 0.41 8.12 -19.28
N GLY A 177 -0.84 7.99 -19.74
CA GLY A 177 -1.66 6.80 -19.50
C GLY A 177 -2.18 6.63 -18.06
N VAL A 178 -1.86 7.55 -17.14
CA VAL A 178 -2.15 7.42 -15.70
C VAL A 178 -2.65 8.75 -15.14
N GLU A 179 -3.72 8.75 -14.35
CA GLU A 179 -4.16 9.97 -13.65
C GLU A 179 -3.41 10.11 -12.32
N THR A 180 -2.65 11.19 -12.16
CA THR A 180 -1.90 11.47 -10.94
C THR A 180 -2.39 12.78 -10.31
N THR A 181 -2.92 12.66 -9.09
CA THR A 181 -3.44 13.79 -8.30
C THR A 181 -2.55 14.02 -7.08
N VAL A 182 -2.15 15.28 -6.87
CA VAL A 182 -1.46 15.71 -5.64
C VAL A 182 -2.50 16.10 -4.59
N LEU A 183 -2.49 15.41 -3.45
CA LEU A 183 -3.44 15.60 -2.34
C LEU A 183 -2.84 16.37 -1.16
N GLY A 184 -1.53 16.57 -1.15
CA GLY A 184 -0.79 17.26 -0.10
C GLY A 184 0.60 17.65 -0.60
N PRO A 185 1.26 18.61 0.07
CA PRO A 185 0.81 19.31 1.28
C PRO A 185 -0.23 20.43 1.02
N PRO A 186 -1.04 20.82 2.02
CA PRO A 186 -2.02 21.90 1.90
C PRO A 186 -1.43 23.31 2.04
N GLU A 187 -2.23 24.33 1.72
CA GLU A 187 -1.94 25.74 2.04
C GLU A 187 -2.96 26.30 3.04
N PRO A 188 -2.52 26.76 4.23
CA PRO A 188 -1.14 26.77 4.73
C PRO A 188 -0.64 25.40 5.17
N TYR A 189 0.69 25.26 5.27
CA TYR A 189 1.33 24.05 5.80
C TYR A 189 0.84 23.70 7.20
N LEU A 190 0.74 22.40 7.47
CA LEU A 190 0.37 21.84 8.77
C LEU A 190 1.52 21.97 9.77
N GLU A 191 1.20 22.01 11.06
CA GLU A 191 2.17 21.98 12.18
C GLU A 191 3.41 22.88 12.00
N ASN A 192 3.23 24.08 11.45
CA ASN A 192 4.30 25.05 11.17
C ASN A 192 5.34 24.58 10.15
N GLY A 193 4.93 23.79 9.15
CA GLY A 193 5.83 23.27 8.13
C GLY A 193 6.67 22.10 8.62
N ASP A 194 6.13 21.30 9.55
CA ASP A 194 6.72 20.00 9.88
C ASP A 194 6.83 19.15 8.60
N ARG A 195 7.98 18.53 8.37
CA ARG A 195 8.28 17.91 7.07
C ARG A 195 7.44 16.66 6.83
N ASN A 196 7.22 15.86 7.88
CA ASN A 196 6.46 14.61 7.77
C ASN A 196 4.98 14.94 7.57
N GLU A 197 4.46 15.89 8.35
CA GLU A 197 3.07 16.36 8.25
C GLU A 197 2.78 17.21 7.00
N ASN A 198 3.76 17.42 6.14
CA ASN A 198 3.62 18.11 4.87
C ASN A 198 4.32 17.35 3.73
N SER A 199 4.28 16.01 3.79
CA SER A 199 4.74 15.16 2.70
C SER A 199 3.94 15.45 1.43
N ILE A 200 4.54 15.34 0.24
CA ILE A 200 3.79 15.21 -1.00
C ILE A 200 3.00 13.90 -0.94
N VAL A 201 1.68 14.00 -1.10
CA VAL A 201 0.77 12.85 -1.11
C VAL A 201 0.23 12.68 -2.52
N LEU A 202 0.44 11.50 -3.11
CA LEU A 202 -0.01 11.19 -4.47
C LEU A 202 -1.07 10.12 -4.46
N ARG A 203 -2.15 10.37 -5.20
CA ARG A 203 -3.08 9.33 -5.64
C ARG A 203 -2.90 9.11 -7.14
N VAL A 204 -2.58 7.87 -7.50
CA VAL A 204 -2.26 7.45 -8.86
C VAL A 204 -3.32 6.45 -9.32
N GLU A 205 -3.97 6.70 -10.45
CA GLU A 205 -5.06 5.87 -10.98
C GLU A 205 -4.72 5.35 -12.37
N HIS A 206 -4.89 4.04 -12.54
CA HIS A 206 -4.75 3.35 -13.81
C HIS A 206 -5.98 2.47 -14.03
N GLY A 207 -6.85 2.89 -14.96
CA GLY A 207 -8.18 2.30 -15.13
C GLY A 207 -9.01 2.38 -13.85
N GLU A 208 -9.45 1.24 -13.35
CA GLU A 208 -10.20 1.09 -12.09
C GLU A 208 -9.28 0.88 -10.87
N THR A 209 -7.99 0.62 -11.08
CA THR A 209 -7.03 0.44 -9.98
C THR A 209 -6.44 1.76 -9.52
N SER A 210 -6.04 1.83 -8.25
CA SER A 210 -5.49 3.04 -7.66
C SER A 210 -4.42 2.75 -6.62
N PHE A 211 -3.47 3.67 -6.49
CA PHE A 211 -2.36 3.64 -5.54
C PHE A 211 -2.39 4.92 -4.70
N LEU A 212 -2.13 4.81 -3.41
CA LEU A 212 -1.98 5.95 -2.51
C LEU A 212 -0.59 5.93 -1.87
N PHE A 213 0.17 6.99 -2.13
CA PHE A 213 1.50 7.24 -1.57
C PHE A 213 1.41 8.43 -0.63
N THR A 214 1.62 8.20 0.66
CA THR A 214 1.44 9.22 1.69
C THR A 214 2.75 9.85 2.17
N GLY A 215 3.89 9.45 1.60
CA GLY A 215 5.20 9.76 2.19
C GLY A 215 5.22 9.32 3.65
N ASP A 216 5.63 10.24 4.52
CA ASP A 216 5.69 10.04 5.96
C ASP A 216 4.63 10.84 6.71
N ALA A 217 3.51 11.14 6.05
CA ALA A 217 2.32 11.70 6.69
C ALA A 217 2.03 11.02 8.04
N GLU A 218 1.96 11.81 9.10
CA GLU A 218 1.63 11.36 10.45
C GLU A 218 0.20 11.80 10.79
N ASP A 219 -0.14 11.77 12.08
CA ASP A 219 -1.50 11.99 12.59
C ASP A 219 -2.18 13.24 12.01
N LYS A 220 -1.47 14.35 11.76
CA LYS A 220 -2.09 15.62 11.34
C LYS A 220 -2.37 15.65 9.86
N GLN A 221 -1.44 15.21 9.04
CA GLN A 221 -1.63 15.14 7.60
C GLN A 221 -2.62 14.05 7.25
N GLU A 222 -2.58 12.89 7.92
CA GLU A 222 -3.59 11.86 7.73
C GLU A 222 -5.00 12.34 8.12
N ALA A 223 -5.14 13.02 9.25
CA ALA A 223 -6.42 13.62 9.64
C ALA A 223 -6.90 14.65 8.62
N TYR A 224 -6.00 15.50 8.12
CA TYR A 224 -6.30 16.46 7.06
C TYR A 224 -6.79 15.75 5.78
N LEU A 225 -6.05 14.74 5.32
CA LEU A 225 -6.41 13.98 4.13
C LEU A 225 -7.81 13.37 4.26
N VAL A 226 -8.11 12.75 5.41
CA VAL A 226 -9.42 12.14 5.68
C VAL A 226 -10.54 13.18 5.67
N ASP A 227 -10.34 14.33 6.31
CA ASP A 227 -11.34 15.40 6.35
C ASP A 227 -11.59 16.03 4.97
N ALA A 228 -10.51 16.31 4.23
CA ALA A 228 -10.58 16.99 2.94
C ALA A 228 -11.08 16.08 1.80
N TYR A 229 -10.64 14.82 1.76
CA TYR A 229 -10.83 13.93 0.61
C TYR A 229 -11.76 12.75 0.88
N GLY A 230 -11.90 12.30 2.13
CA GLY A 230 -12.79 11.20 2.51
C GLY A 230 -12.67 9.98 1.60
N ALA A 231 -13.79 9.53 1.03
CA ALA A 231 -13.85 8.36 0.14
C ALA A 231 -13.05 8.52 -1.17
N THR A 232 -12.59 9.73 -1.52
CA THR A 232 -11.67 9.95 -2.64
C THR A 232 -10.31 9.31 -2.38
N LEU A 233 -9.95 9.06 -1.11
CA LEU A 233 -8.71 8.37 -0.74
C LEU A 233 -8.70 6.88 -1.09
N ARG A 234 -9.83 6.31 -1.55
CA ARG A 234 -9.92 4.88 -1.85
C ARG A 234 -8.82 4.44 -2.82
N ALA A 235 -8.06 3.44 -2.37
CA ALA A 235 -6.87 2.93 -3.02
C ALA A 235 -6.99 1.41 -3.19
N THR A 236 -6.53 0.86 -4.31
CA THR A 236 -6.31 -0.60 -4.40
C THR A 236 -5.09 -1.00 -3.58
N VAL A 237 -4.02 -0.21 -3.67
CA VAL A 237 -2.75 -0.41 -2.96
C VAL A 237 -2.43 0.85 -2.15
N LEU A 238 -2.13 0.67 -0.87
CA LEU A 238 -1.63 1.76 -0.02
C LEU A 238 -0.17 1.47 0.33
N LYS A 239 0.73 2.43 0.13
CA LYS A 239 2.04 2.40 0.79
C LYS A 239 1.85 2.91 2.22
N ALA A 240 2.13 2.08 3.22
CA ALA A 240 2.08 2.49 4.63
C ALA A 240 2.97 3.71 4.91
N GLY A 241 2.40 4.76 5.50
CA GLY A 241 3.13 5.97 5.85
C GLY A 241 4.27 5.73 6.85
N HIS A 242 5.32 6.54 6.78
CA HIS A 242 6.39 6.60 7.77
C HIS A 242 6.96 5.23 8.14
N HIS A 243 7.31 4.46 7.10
CA HIS A 243 7.90 3.12 7.23
C HIS A 243 7.05 2.08 8.00
N GLY A 244 5.78 2.38 8.29
CA GLY A 244 4.93 1.60 9.19
C GLY A 244 5.02 2.02 10.67
N SER A 245 5.42 3.26 10.95
CA SER A 245 5.40 3.88 12.29
C SER A 245 4.02 3.80 12.93
N ALA A 246 3.98 3.83 14.27
CA ALA A 246 2.74 3.85 15.03
C ALA A 246 1.97 5.19 14.89
N SER A 247 2.67 6.28 14.51
CA SER A 247 2.14 7.63 14.25
C SER A 247 1.52 7.79 12.86
N SER A 248 1.61 6.77 12.01
CA SER A 248 1.07 6.78 10.64
C SER A 248 0.23 5.54 10.39
N THR A 249 -0.36 5.48 9.20
CA THR A 249 -1.32 4.46 8.78
C THR A 249 -2.41 4.31 9.84
N SER A 250 -3.01 5.44 10.21
CA SER A 250 -4.05 5.51 11.24
C SER A 250 -5.28 4.71 10.84
N GLY A 251 -6.09 4.34 11.85
CA GLY A 251 -7.36 3.65 11.59
C GLY A 251 -8.29 4.47 10.69
N ALA A 252 -8.33 5.79 10.87
CA ALA A 252 -9.17 6.68 10.07
C ALA A 252 -8.71 6.74 8.61
N LEU A 253 -7.39 6.81 8.36
CA LEU A 253 -6.85 6.72 7.01
C LEU A 253 -7.18 5.37 6.37
N LEU A 254 -6.95 4.26 7.08
CA LEU A 254 -7.25 2.92 6.58
C LEU A 254 -8.74 2.73 6.25
N ASP A 255 -9.63 3.31 7.05
CA ASP A 255 -11.07 3.24 6.82
C ASP A 255 -11.50 4.08 5.59
N ALA A 256 -10.84 5.22 5.35
CA ALA A 256 -11.10 6.06 4.18
C ALA A 256 -10.48 5.50 2.89
N ALA A 257 -9.27 4.94 2.99
CA ALA A 257 -8.52 4.38 1.88
C ALA A 257 -8.99 2.98 1.47
N ASP A 258 -9.55 2.18 2.39
CA ASP A 258 -10.09 0.84 2.12
C ASP A 258 -9.18 -0.04 1.22
N PRO A 259 -7.87 -0.17 1.53
CA PRO A 259 -6.91 -0.81 0.63
C PRO A 259 -7.11 -2.32 0.53
N ARG A 260 -6.80 -2.90 -0.64
CA ARG A 260 -6.76 -4.36 -0.85
C ARG A 260 -5.50 -4.99 -0.29
N THR A 261 -4.42 -4.26 -0.36
CA THR A 261 -3.11 -4.67 0.11
C THR A 261 -2.31 -3.45 0.51
N VAL A 262 -1.39 -3.64 1.44
CA VAL A 262 -0.47 -2.60 1.90
C VAL A 262 0.97 -3.01 1.64
N ILE A 263 1.78 -2.05 1.20
CA ILE A 263 3.23 -2.24 1.09
C ILE A 263 3.91 -1.42 2.19
N VAL A 264 4.79 -2.06 2.95
CA VAL A 264 5.63 -1.45 3.98
C VAL A 264 7.08 -1.47 3.51
N SER A 265 7.72 -0.30 3.50
CA SER A 265 9.15 -0.16 3.19
C SER A 265 9.90 0.24 4.45
N SER A 266 10.70 -0.69 4.98
CA SER A 266 11.55 -0.49 6.16
C SER A 266 12.54 -1.66 6.32
N ALA A 267 13.54 -1.52 7.20
CA ALA A 267 14.51 -2.59 7.46
C ALA A 267 13.98 -3.65 8.42
N TYR A 268 14.47 -4.89 8.29
CA TYR A 268 14.13 -5.99 9.19
C TYR A 268 14.46 -5.66 10.65
N ASP A 269 15.69 -5.21 10.87
CA ASP A 269 16.22 -4.76 12.16
C ASP A 269 16.13 -3.23 12.28
N SER A 270 14.94 -2.66 12.01
CA SER A 270 14.71 -1.23 12.14
C SER A 270 15.08 -0.71 13.53
N GLN A 271 15.95 0.30 13.58
CA GLN A 271 16.33 0.96 14.84
C GLN A 271 15.15 1.70 15.52
N TYR A 272 14.07 1.95 14.78
CA TYR A 272 12.85 2.59 15.25
C TYR A 272 11.76 1.57 15.63
N GLY A 273 11.99 0.28 15.40
CA GLY A 273 10.99 -0.77 15.61
C GLY A 273 9.95 -0.86 14.50
N HIS A 274 10.22 -0.32 13.31
CA HIS A 274 9.31 -0.39 12.17
C HIS A 274 9.30 -1.77 11.49
N PRO A 275 8.18 -2.17 10.84
CA PRO A 275 6.84 -1.65 11.09
C PRO A 275 6.40 -1.89 12.54
N SER A 276 5.77 -0.90 13.15
CA SER A 276 5.33 -0.98 14.55
C SER A 276 4.23 -2.04 14.74
N ASN A 277 4.19 -2.66 15.92
CA ASN A 277 3.15 -3.64 16.24
C ASN A 277 1.75 -3.00 16.20
N GLU A 278 1.63 -1.71 16.53
CA GLU A 278 0.40 -0.93 16.48
C GLU A 278 -0.14 -0.85 15.06
N THR A 279 0.72 -0.53 14.08
CA THR A 279 0.33 -0.46 12.67
C THR A 279 -0.02 -1.84 12.12
N LEU A 280 0.77 -2.86 12.45
CA LEU A 280 0.46 -4.25 12.06
C LEU A 280 -0.87 -4.73 12.64
N ALA A 281 -1.17 -4.39 13.90
CA ALA A 281 -2.46 -4.72 14.52
C ALA A 281 -3.64 -4.02 13.82
N ARG A 282 -3.49 -2.75 13.39
CA ARG A 282 -4.54 -2.04 12.63
C ARG A 282 -4.83 -2.68 11.28
N LEU A 283 -3.78 -3.17 10.60
CA LEU A 283 -3.88 -3.88 9.32
C LEU A 283 -4.51 -5.27 9.52
N ALA A 284 -4.07 -6.01 10.54
CA ALA A 284 -4.60 -7.33 10.88
C ALA A 284 -6.08 -7.28 11.25
N ALA A 285 -6.50 -6.27 12.02
CA ALA A 285 -7.90 -6.06 12.40
C ALA A 285 -8.82 -5.81 11.19
N ARG A 286 -8.25 -5.44 10.03
CA ARG A 286 -8.95 -5.25 8.76
C ARG A 286 -8.68 -6.37 7.76
N SER A 287 -7.93 -7.39 8.16
CA SER A 287 -7.50 -8.51 7.31
C SER A 287 -6.85 -8.05 6.00
N VAL A 288 -6.05 -6.98 6.06
CA VAL A 288 -5.37 -6.42 4.89
C VAL A 288 -4.02 -7.13 4.71
N PRO A 289 -3.83 -7.93 3.65
CA PRO A 289 -2.54 -8.51 3.35
C PRO A 289 -1.48 -7.42 3.23
N THR A 290 -0.32 -7.67 3.80
CA THR A 290 0.77 -6.71 3.88
C THR A 290 2.05 -7.33 3.35
N TYR A 291 2.72 -6.61 2.46
CA TYR A 291 4.03 -6.98 1.94
C TYR A 291 5.07 -6.05 2.55
N TRP A 292 6.16 -6.62 3.04
CA TRP A 292 7.22 -5.88 3.71
C TRP A 292 8.54 -6.09 3.00
N THR A 293 9.16 -5.01 2.51
CA THR A 293 10.39 -5.09 1.71
C THR A 293 11.53 -5.81 2.43
N ALA A 294 11.56 -5.78 3.76
CA ALA A 294 12.60 -6.46 4.54
C ALA A 294 12.59 -7.99 4.44
N THR A 295 11.44 -8.60 4.14
CA THR A 295 11.29 -10.08 4.03
C THR A 295 10.92 -10.51 2.63
N HIS A 296 10.22 -9.66 1.88
CA HIS A 296 9.78 -9.92 0.52
C HIS A 296 10.77 -9.42 -0.55
N GLY A 297 11.65 -8.47 -0.19
CA GLY A 297 12.60 -7.83 -1.09
C GLY A 297 11.94 -6.76 -1.96
N ASP A 298 12.55 -6.50 -3.11
CA ASP A 298 11.93 -5.67 -4.14
C ASP A 298 10.53 -6.23 -4.44
N THR A 299 9.53 -5.36 -4.36
CA THR A 299 8.12 -5.71 -4.55
C THR A 299 7.58 -4.93 -5.73
N VAL A 300 7.14 -5.62 -6.79
CA VAL A 300 6.61 -5.01 -8.01
C VAL A 300 5.12 -5.25 -8.08
N VAL A 301 4.34 -4.18 -8.21
CA VAL A 301 2.89 -4.23 -8.35
C VAL A 301 2.50 -3.77 -9.74
N THR A 302 2.04 -4.69 -10.56
CA THR A 302 1.64 -4.44 -11.95
C THR A 302 0.13 -4.29 -12.04
N SER A 303 -0.34 -3.12 -12.49
CA SER A 303 -1.74 -2.87 -12.78
C SER A 303 -2.05 -3.11 -14.26
N GLY A 304 -3.03 -3.98 -14.52
CA GLY A 304 -3.66 -4.13 -15.85
C GLY A 304 -4.90 -3.24 -16.04
N GLY A 305 -5.14 -2.28 -15.16
CA GLY A 305 -6.27 -1.35 -15.23
C GLY A 305 -7.59 -1.85 -14.62
N THR A 306 -7.70 -3.12 -14.24
CA THR A 306 -8.87 -3.66 -13.51
C THR A 306 -8.46 -4.49 -12.29
N ALA A 307 -7.20 -4.91 -12.23
CA ALA A 307 -6.60 -5.62 -11.12
C ALA A 307 -5.11 -5.28 -11.05
N VAL A 308 -4.55 -5.48 -9.86
CA VAL A 308 -3.10 -5.41 -9.62
C VAL A 308 -2.57 -6.81 -9.29
N THR A 309 -1.41 -7.16 -9.83
CA THR A 309 -0.65 -8.36 -9.44
C THR A 309 0.59 -7.92 -8.67
N VAL A 310 0.76 -8.47 -7.46
CA VAL A 310 1.91 -8.23 -6.59
C VAL A 310 2.93 -9.34 -6.83
N SER A 311 4.18 -8.98 -7.11
CA SER A 311 5.32 -9.89 -7.28
C SER A 311 6.45 -9.52 -6.32
N THR A 312 7.13 -10.51 -5.73
CA THR A 312 8.19 -10.28 -4.74
C THR A 312 9.40 -11.18 -4.98
N GLN A 313 10.59 -10.74 -4.57
CA GLN A 313 11.82 -11.54 -4.66
C GLN A 313 11.77 -12.79 -3.79
N ARG A 314 11.09 -12.72 -2.64
CA ARG A 314 10.90 -13.86 -1.74
C ARG A 314 9.44 -14.06 -1.36
N ALA A 315 9.07 -15.33 -1.23
CA ALA A 315 7.88 -15.72 -0.51
C ALA A 315 8.12 -15.48 0.98
N ALA A 316 7.17 -14.80 1.63
CA ALA A 316 7.14 -14.57 3.06
C ALA A 316 5.67 -14.41 3.51
N PRO A 317 5.38 -14.47 4.82
CA PRO A 317 4.03 -14.28 5.33
C PRO A 317 3.48 -12.90 4.98
N THR A 318 2.21 -12.85 4.57
CA THR A 318 1.50 -11.59 4.27
C THR A 318 0.47 -11.21 5.33
N ASP A 319 0.22 -12.08 6.31
CA ASP A 319 -0.55 -11.72 7.51
C ASP A 319 0.26 -10.69 8.32
N PRO A 320 -0.29 -9.48 8.59
CA PRO A 320 0.44 -8.43 9.29
C PRO A 320 1.07 -8.87 10.61
N LEU A 321 0.43 -9.75 11.38
CA LEU A 321 0.97 -10.22 12.66
C LEU A 321 2.09 -11.26 12.52
N SER A 322 2.20 -11.86 11.34
CA SER A 322 3.17 -12.91 11.02
C SER A 322 4.32 -12.42 10.13
N LEU A 323 4.32 -11.15 9.67
CA LEU A 323 5.34 -10.60 8.77
C LEU A 323 6.79 -10.81 9.25
N ARG A 324 7.00 -10.70 10.56
CA ARG A 324 8.32 -10.85 11.19
C ARG A 324 8.81 -12.30 11.27
N ALA A 325 7.99 -13.28 10.89
CA ALA A 325 8.41 -14.66 10.76
C ALA A 325 9.09 -14.96 9.41
N GLY A 326 9.01 -14.05 8.44
CA GLY A 326 9.71 -14.18 7.17
C GLY A 326 11.22 -13.98 7.31
N ASP A 327 12.01 -14.72 6.54
CA ASP A 327 13.46 -14.55 6.52
C ASP A 327 13.85 -13.19 5.94
N PRO A 328 14.81 -12.46 6.55
CA PRO A 328 15.24 -11.18 6.03
C PRO A 328 15.94 -11.31 4.68
N ILE A 329 15.75 -10.30 3.83
CA ILE A 329 16.47 -10.10 2.57
C ILE A 329 17.19 -8.75 2.59
N ALA A 330 18.47 -8.78 2.23
CA ALA A 330 19.32 -7.60 2.25
C ALA A 330 18.91 -6.60 1.16
N PRO A 331 19.06 -5.28 1.42
CA PRO A 331 18.96 -4.27 0.38
C PRO A 331 19.90 -4.55 -0.79
N GLY A 332 19.48 -4.20 -2.00
CA GLY A 332 20.28 -4.41 -3.23
C GLY A 332 20.36 -5.88 -3.70
N ALA A 333 19.59 -6.81 -3.11
CA ALA A 333 19.47 -8.16 -3.64
C ALA A 333 18.95 -8.16 -5.08
N THR A 334 19.49 -9.05 -5.92
CA THR A 334 19.20 -9.07 -7.37
C THR A 334 18.36 -10.26 -7.81
N ASP A 335 17.77 -10.99 -6.86
CA ASP A 335 16.89 -12.11 -7.18
C ASP A 335 15.69 -11.60 -8.02
N PRO A 336 15.21 -12.35 -9.02
CA PRO A 336 14.02 -11.95 -9.77
C PRO A 336 12.77 -11.97 -8.88
N VAL A 337 11.78 -11.16 -9.22
CA VAL A 337 10.46 -11.23 -8.57
C VAL A 337 9.62 -12.37 -9.15
N SER A 338 8.75 -12.95 -8.32
CA SER A 338 7.74 -13.93 -8.74
C SER A 338 6.37 -13.48 -8.29
N GLU A 339 5.34 -13.72 -9.10
CA GLU A 339 3.96 -13.30 -8.79
C GLU A 339 3.46 -13.97 -7.51
N ARG A 340 2.85 -13.22 -6.61
CA ARG A 340 2.34 -13.71 -5.33
C ARG A 340 0.83 -13.71 -5.28
N ALA A 341 0.20 -12.60 -5.64
CA ALA A 341 -1.25 -12.45 -5.55
C ALA A 341 -1.81 -11.43 -6.55
N THR A 342 -3.06 -11.63 -6.95
CA THR A 342 -3.83 -10.65 -7.73
C THR A 342 -5.02 -10.09 -6.95
N TYR A 343 -5.17 -8.77 -6.95
CA TYR A 343 -6.26 -8.04 -6.30
C TYR A 343 -7.07 -7.24 -7.33
N ARG A 344 -8.40 -7.44 -7.38
CA ARG A 344 -9.29 -6.70 -8.29
C ARG A 344 -9.70 -5.33 -7.73
N ALA A 345 -9.82 -4.35 -8.62
CA ALA A 345 -10.44 -3.07 -8.32
C ALA A 345 -11.94 -3.23 -7.98
N GLY A 346 -12.48 -2.30 -7.17
CA GLY A 346 -13.94 -2.14 -7.01
C GLY A 346 -14.72 -3.19 -6.19
N VAL A 347 -14.24 -4.42 -6.00
CA VAL A 347 -15.00 -5.49 -5.31
C VAL A 347 -14.76 -5.48 -3.79
N SER A 348 -15.47 -4.65 -3.03
CA SER A 348 -15.41 -4.61 -1.53
C SER A 348 -15.30 -6.02 -0.94
N VAL A 349 -14.21 -6.32 -0.22
CA VAL A 349 -13.99 -7.65 0.37
C VAL A 349 -14.82 -7.69 1.64
N ARG A 350 -16.00 -8.31 1.52
CA ARG A 350 -16.41 -9.30 2.52
C ARG A 350 -16.33 -10.73 1.97
N ALA A 351 -15.83 -10.96 0.75
CA ALA A 351 -15.94 -12.29 0.13
C ALA A 351 -14.96 -12.64 -1.02
N ASP A 352 -13.83 -11.96 -1.23
CA ASP A 352 -12.85 -12.44 -2.23
C ASP A 352 -11.47 -12.65 -1.60
N THR A 353 -11.07 -13.91 -1.52
CA THR A 353 -9.70 -14.35 -1.22
C THR A 353 -8.82 -14.00 -2.43
N PRO A 354 -7.63 -13.39 -2.24
CA PRO A 354 -6.70 -13.15 -3.35
C PRO A 354 -6.40 -14.43 -4.13
N VAL A 355 -6.28 -14.33 -5.45
CA VAL A 355 -5.78 -15.44 -6.27
C VAL A 355 -4.27 -15.47 -6.10
N VAL A 356 -3.76 -16.40 -5.29
CA VAL A 356 -2.32 -16.61 -5.07
C VAL A 356 -1.73 -17.30 -6.30
N THR A 357 -0.71 -16.70 -6.92
CA THR A 357 -0.12 -17.21 -8.18
C THR A 357 1.22 -17.92 -8.02
N ASP A 358 1.94 -17.76 -6.89
CA ASP A 358 3.17 -18.53 -6.58
C ASP A 358 3.60 -18.47 -5.10
N GLY A 359 2.78 -18.97 -4.16
CA GLY A 359 3.30 -19.40 -2.84
C GLY A 359 3.70 -18.33 -1.81
N GLY A 360 3.09 -17.15 -1.80
CA GLY A 360 3.06 -16.32 -0.58
C GLY A 360 1.91 -16.79 0.32
N THR A 361 2.19 -17.55 1.38
CA THR A 361 1.14 -18.14 2.24
C THR A 361 0.88 -17.28 3.49
N PRO A 362 -0.37 -17.12 3.98
CA PRO A 362 -0.60 -17.36 5.40
C PRO A 362 -0.25 -18.84 5.61
N ALA A 363 0.81 -19.15 6.37
CA ALA A 363 1.38 -20.49 6.48
C ALA A 363 0.32 -21.61 6.51
N GLU A 364 0.11 -22.27 5.36
CA GLU A 364 -0.63 -23.52 5.18
C GLU A 364 0.28 -24.43 4.36
N ASN A 365 0.81 -25.49 4.97
CA ASN A 365 1.36 -26.61 4.20
C ASN A 365 0.18 -27.46 3.72
N THR A 366 -0.46 -27.05 2.62
CA THR A 366 -1.51 -27.82 1.95
C THR A 366 -0.92 -28.53 0.74
N SER A 367 -0.59 -29.82 0.91
CA SER A 367 -0.26 -30.70 -0.21
C SER A 367 -1.53 -31.26 -0.90
N GLY A 368 -2.73 -30.80 -0.52
CA GLY A 368 -4.00 -31.32 -1.03
C GLY A 368 -5.12 -30.28 -1.18
N ASP A 369 -6.17 -30.65 -1.90
CA ASP A 369 -7.36 -29.84 -2.19
C ASP A 369 -8.21 -29.49 -0.93
N LEU A 370 -7.87 -30.02 0.25
CA LEU A 370 -8.58 -29.78 1.51
C LEU A 370 -7.97 -28.58 2.26
N VAL A 371 -8.81 -27.60 2.60
CA VAL A 371 -8.41 -26.42 3.40
C VAL A 371 -9.24 -26.34 4.69
N VAL A 372 -8.71 -25.64 5.70
CA VAL A 372 -9.54 -25.20 6.83
C VAL A 372 -10.28 -23.93 6.41
N ASP A 373 -11.61 -23.96 6.39
CA ASP A 373 -12.43 -22.80 6.08
C ASP A 373 -12.62 -21.90 7.31
N ARG A 374 -12.78 -22.52 8.49
CA ARG A 374 -13.01 -21.82 9.75
C ARG A 374 -12.55 -22.66 10.93
N ILE A 375 -11.97 -22.00 11.93
CA ILE A 375 -11.75 -22.58 13.25
C ILE A 375 -12.53 -21.75 14.25
N ARG A 376 -13.27 -22.43 15.12
CA ARG A 376 -13.87 -21.83 16.30
C ARG A 376 -13.36 -22.58 17.52
N ALA A 377 -12.28 -22.05 18.10
CA ALA A 377 -11.70 -22.57 19.33
C ALA A 377 -12.42 -22.02 20.57
N ASP A 378 -12.73 -20.72 20.59
CA ASP A 378 -13.39 -20.10 21.75
C ASP A 378 -14.91 -20.32 21.70
N ALA A 379 -15.39 -21.30 22.47
CA ALA A 379 -16.81 -21.56 22.63
C ALA A 379 -17.45 -20.48 23.54
N ALA A 380 -18.72 -20.18 23.32
CA ALA A 380 -19.43 -19.21 24.15
C ALA A 380 -19.60 -19.76 25.58
N GLY A 381 -18.88 -19.17 26.54
CA GLY A 381 -18.95 -19.53 27.96
C GLY A 381 -17.70 -20.29 28.43
N ASP A 382 -17.87 -21.27 29.31
CA ASP A 382 -16.81 -22.25 29.59
C ASP A 382 -16.90 -23.33 28.51
N ASP A 383 -15.83 -23.55 27.76
CA ASP A 383 -15.78 -24.50 26.64
C ASP A 383 -16.22 -25.91 27.06
N ARG A 384 -15.99 -26.29 28.31
CA ARG A 384 -16.41 -27.59 28.85
C ARG A 384 -17.92 -27.78 28.88
N ASP A 385 -18.66 -26.69 28.98
CA ASP A 385 -20.12 -26.69 29.04
C ASP A 385 -20.76 -26.58 27.64
N ASN A 386 -19.96 -26.29 26.59
CA ASN A 386 -20.47 -26.04 25.23
C ASN A 386 -19.55 -26.60 24.12
N LEU A 387 -19.21 -27.88 24.22
CA LEU A 387 -18.25 -28.54 23.33
C LEU A 387 -18.66 -28.59 21.84
N ASN A 388 -19.93 -28.39 21.49
CA ASN A 388 -20.34 -28.32 20.08
C ASN A 388 -20.15 -26.93 19.46
N ASP A 389 -19.89 -25.92 20.30
CA ASP A 389 -19.59 -24.54 19.88
C ASP A 389 -18.09 -24.34 19.61
N GLU A 390 -17.31 -25.38 19.90
CA GLU A 390 -15.92 -25.59 19.51
C GLU A 390 -15.90 -26.49 18.25
N TYR A 391 -15.40 -26.01 17.11
CA TYR A 391 -15.43 -26.78 15.87
C TYR A 391 -14.42 -26.29 14.82
N VAL A 392 -14.11 -27.16 13.87
CA VAL A 392 -13.33 -26.84 12.66
C VAL A 392 -14.19 -27.12 11.43
N VAL A 393 -14.22 -26.19 10.48
CA VAL A 393 -14.87 -26.35 9.18
C VAL A 393 -13.78 -26.62 8.15
N PHE A 394 -13.90 -27.72 7.44
CA PHE A 394 -13.05 -28.06 6.31
C PHE A 394 -13.79 -27.80 5.00
N ARG A 395 -13.08 -27.37 3.95
CA ARG A 395 -13.64 -27.16 2.61
C ARG A 395 -12.77 -27.84 1.57
N ASN A 396 -13.39 -28.40 0.54
CA ASN A 396 -12.68 -28.79 -0.67
C ASN A 396 -12.50 -27.56 -1.57
N ALA A 397 -11.27 -27.05 -1.66
CA ALA A 397 -10.89 -25.95 -2.53
C ALA A 397 -10.54 -26.40 -3.96
N GLY A 398 -10.48 -27.71 -4.21
CA GLY A 398 -10.21 -28.30 -5.51
C GLY A 398 -11.40 -28.23 -6.47
N ALA A 399 -11.10 -28.35 -7.76
CA ALA A 399 -12.11 -28.34 -8.83
C ALA A 399 -12.82 -29.69 -9.04
N ALA A 400 -12.43 -30.74 -8.29
CA ALA A 400 -12.98 -32.09 -8.39
C ALA A 400 -13.45 -32.60 -7.02
N PRO A 401 -14.38 -33.59 -6.97
CA PRO A 401 -14.76 -34.20 -5.70
C PRO A 401 -13.57 -34.84 -4.98
N LEU A 402 -13.45 -34.56 -3.68
CA LEU A 402 -12.36 -35.02 -2.82
C LEU A 402 -12.89 -36.02 -1.79
N SER A 403 -12.40 -37.26 -1.84
CA SER A 403 -12.72 -38.27 -0.83
C SER A 403 -11.75 -38.16 0.34
N ILE A 404 -12.29 -37.85 1.52
CA ILE A 404 -11.53 -37.66 2.77
C ILE A 404 -11.84 -38.74 3.81
N GLY A 405 -12.70 -39.71 3.49
CA GLY A 405 -12.98 -40.83 4.38
C GLY A 405 -11.70 -41.60 4.74
N GLY A 406 -11.51 -41.86 6.03
CA GLY A 406 -10.31 -42.51 6.56
C GLY A 406 -9.13 -41.58 6.86
N TRP A 407 -9.19 -40.29 6.49
CA TRP A 407 -8.17 -39.30 6.86
C TRP A 407 -8.27 -38.98 8.35
N THR A 408 -7.17 -38.52 8.95
CA THR A 408 -7.08 -38.23 10.38
C THR A 408 -6.79 -36.77 10.64
N VAL A 409 -7.63 -36.10 11.43
CA VAL A 409 -7.41 -34.77 12.01
C VAL A 409 -6.71 -34.92 13.37
N ALA A 410 -5.76 -34.06 13.69
CA ALA A 410 -5.05 -33.99 14.95
C ALA A 410 -4.93 -32.55 15.49
N ASP A 411 -4.96 -32.37 16.81
CA ASP A 411 -4.53 -31.13 17.49
C ASP A 411 -3.02 -31.15 17.80
N GLU A 412 -2.46 -30.03 18.27
CA GLU A 412 -1.03 -29.94 18.67
C GLU A 412 -0.69 -30.89 19.83
N SER A 413 -1.70 -31.24 20.65
CA SER A 413 -1.57 -32.19 21.76
C SER A 413 -1.62 -33.67 21.35
N GLY A 414 -1.78 -33.96 20.05
CA GLY A 414 -1.83 -35.31 19.48
C GLY A 414 -3.16 -36.05 19.67
N ARG A 415 -4.25 -35.35 20.01
CA ARG A 415 -5.60 -35.91 20.02
C ARG A 415 -6.09 -36.01 18.59
N THR A 416 -6.67 -37.15 18.23
CA THR A 416 -7.01 -37.46 16.85
C THR A 416 -8.48 -37.81 16.64
N TYR A 417 -8.96 -37.50 15.43
CA TYR A 417 -10.26 -37.88 14.90
C TYR A 417 -10.09 -38.44 13.50
N ALA A 418 -10.72 -39.58 13.20
CA ALA A 418 -10.72 -40.15 11.85
C ALA A 418 -12.06 -39.84 11.16
N PHE A 419 -12.00 -39.26 9.96
CA PHE A 419 -13.19 -39.05 9.14
C PHE A 419 -13.87 -40.40 8.83
N PRO A 420 -15.21 -40.51 8.97
CA PRO A 420 -15.93 -41.72 8.63
C PRO A 420 -15.67 -42.17 7.19
N GLU A 421 -15.67 -43.47 6.96
CA GLU A 421 -15.53 -44.05 5.63
C GLU A 421 -16.60 -43.50 4.67
N GLY A 422 -16.20 -43.14 3.45
CA GLY A 422 -17.10 -42.66 2.41
C GLY A 422 -17.43 -41.17 2.44
N VAL A 423 -16.89 -40.38 3.38
CA VAL A 423 -17.01 -38.91 3.34
C VAL A 423 -16.31 -38.38 2.08
N THR A 424 -17.06 -37.63 1.27
CA THR A 424 -16.59 -37.01 0.03
C THR A 424 -17.15 -35.61 -0.05
N LEU A 425 -16.32 -34.63 -0.40
CA LEU A 425 -16.69 -33.24 -0.58
C LEU A 425 -16.65 -32.89 -2.07
N GLY A 426 -17.75 -32.38 -2.61
CA GLY A 426 -17.74 -31.72 -3.92
C GLY A 426 -16.90 -30.43 -3.90
N PRO A 427 -16.63 -29.82 -5.07
CA PRO A 427 -15.97 -28.52 -5.14
C PRO A 427 -16.72 -27.48 -4.30
N ASP A 428 -15.99 -26.75 -3.46
CA ASP A 428 -16.48 -25.76 -2.48
C ASP A 428 -17.43 -26.30 -1.40
N GLU A 429 -17.65 -27.61 -1.31
CA GLU A 429 -18.43 -28.22 -0.25
C GLU A 429 -17.65 -28.23 1.07
N THR A 430 -18.37 -28.05 2.18
CA THR A 430 -17.81 -27.99 3.52
C THR A 430 -18.32 -29.10 4.42
N VAL A 431 -17.50 -29.49 5.40
CA VAL A 431 -17.88 -30.33 6.52
C VAL A 431 -17.39 -29.71 7.82
N THR A 432 -18.25 -29.69 8.83
CA THR A 432 -17.95 -29.17 10.16
C THR A 432 -17.67 -30.34 11.10
N LEU A 433 -16.51 -30.33 11.76
CA LEU A 433 -16.17 -31.25 12.84
C LEU A 433 -16.35 -30.53 14.17
N HIS A 434 -17.42 -30.88 14.89
CA HIS A 434 -17.69 -30.41 16.24
C HIS A 434 -16.91 -31.23 17.26
N THR A 435 -16.38 -30.59 18.30
CA THR A 435 -15.67 -31.30 19.38
C THR A 435 -16.58 -32.18 20.22
N GLY A 436 -17.79 -31.71 20.51
CA GLY A 436 -18.73 -32.41 21.38
C GLY A 436 -19.42 -33.62 20.72
N SER A 437 -20.63 -33.91 21.15
CA SER A 437 -21.40 -35.08 20.71
C SER A 437 -22.65 -34.69 19.92
N GLY A 438 -23.03 -35.56 18.99
CA GLY A 438 -24.20 -35.39 18.12
C GLY A 438 -24.43 -36.62 17.27
N THR A 439 -25.19 -36.48 16.18
CA THR A 439 -25.42 -37.54 15.20
C THR A 439 -24.87 -37.07 13.87
N ASP A 440 -23.88 -37.79 13.36
CA ASP A 440 -23.21 -37.43 12.11
C ASP A 440 -24.20 -37.29 10.94
N THR A 441 -23.98 -36.26 10.14
CA THR A 441 -24.66 -35.99 8.88
C THR A 441 -23.63 -35.86 7.76
N ALA A 442 -24.07 -35.49 6.55
CA ALA A 442 -23.15 -35.24 5.45
C ALA A 442 -22.25 -34.00 5.68
N THR A 443 -22.75 -33.01 6.43
CA THR A 443 -22.10 -31.70 6.62
C THR A 443 -21.62 -31.46 8.05
N ASP A 444 -22.02 -32.30 9.00
CA ASP A 444 -21.76 -32.11 10.43
C ASP A 444 -21.33 -33.44 11.04
N LEU A 445 -20.11 -33.47 11.56
CA LEU A 445 -19.47 -34.60 12.20
C LEU A 445 -19.18 -34.27 13.66
N TYR A 446 -19.20 -35.29 14.52
CA TYR A 446 -19.00 -35.10 15.96
C TYR A 446 -17.85 -35.96 16.47
N TRP A 447 -16.84 -35.32 17.07
CA TRP A 447 -15.68 -36.00 17.65
C TRP A 447 -16.10 -36.88 18.85
N GLY A 448 -17.15 -36.47 19.58
CA GLY A 448 -17.60 -37.15 20.78
C GLY A 448 -16.64 -36.95 21.96
N SER A 449 -15.84 -35.88 21.95
CA SER A 449 -14.95 -35.56 23.05
C SER A 449 -15.74 -35.10 24.27
N GLU A 450 -15.25 -35.44 25.47
CA GLU A 450 -15.77 -34.93 26.75
C GLU A 450 -14.99 -33.69 27.22
N ARG A 451 -14.06 -33.18 26.41
CA ARG A 451 -13.16 -32.05 26.73
C ARG A 451 -12.90 -31.17 25.50
N PRO A 452 -12.64 -29.86 25.69
CA PRO A 452 -12.23 -28.97 24.60
C PRO A 452 -10.94 -29.49 23.96
N ILE A 453 -10.88 -29.47 22.63
CA ILE A 453 -9.75 -29.94 21.82
C ILE A 453 -8.89 -28.76 21.37
N TRP A 454 -9.53 -27.67 20.98
CA TRP A 454 -8.95 -26.53 20.26
C TRP A 454 -8.60 -25.40 21.24
N ASN A 455 -7.32 -25.15 21.49
CA ASN A 455 -6.89 -24.17 22.49
C ASN A 455 -7.17 -22.70 22.06
N ASN A 456 -7.83 -21.92 22.93
CA ASN A 456 -8.17 -20.50 22.69
C ASN A 456 -6.94 -19.59 22.58
N GLY A 457 -5.80 -19.99 23.16
CA GLY A 457 -4.53 -19.27 23.08
C GLY A 457 -3.68 -19.61 21.85
N GLY A 458 -4.20 -20.47 20.98
CA GLY A 458 -3.55 -20.98 19.78
C GLY A 458 -3.31 -22.49 19.83
N ASP A 459 -3.48 -23.15 18.68
CA ASP A 459 -3.36 -24.59 18.47
C ASP A 459 -2.98 -24.87 17.01
N THR A 460 -2.73 -26.12 16.66
CA THR A 460 -2.45 -26.55 15.29
C THR A 460 -3.38 -27.69 14.87
N VAL A 461 -4.14 -27.47 13.80
CA VAL A 461 -4.92 -28.51 13.13
C VAL A 461 -4.05 -29.18 12.08
N THR A 462 -3.78 -30.47 12.24
CA THR A 462 -3.06 -31.28 11.25
C THR A 462 -3.99 -32.33 10.66
N VAL A 463 -4.04 -32.49 9.34
CA VAL A 463 -4.76 -33.57 8.67
C VAL A 463 -3.77 -34.43 7.91
N THR A 464 -3.87 -35.75 8.12
CA THR A 464 -3.10 -36.77 7.42
C THR A 464 -4.01 -37.68 6.63
N ASP A 465 -3.57 -38.10 5.45
CA ASP A 465 -4.31 -39.05 4.63
C ASP A 465 -4.14 -40.51 5.11
N VAL A 466 -4.70 -41.46 4.35
CA VAL A 466 -4.63 -42.89 4.67
C VAL A 466 -3.22 -43.49 4.60
N ASP A 467 -2.29 -42.81 3.92
CA ASP A 467 -0.89 -43.20 3.81
C ASP A 467 -0.02 -42.52 4.90
N ASN A 468 -0.64 -41.74 5.79
CA ASN A 468 -0.03 -40.88 6.83
C ASN A 468 0.79 -39.71 6.25
N GLU A 469 0.48 -39.25 5.05
CA GLU A 469 1.06 -38.01 4.52
C GLU A 469 0.26 -36.81 5.03
N THR A 470 0.94 -35.77 5.52
CA THR A 470 0.28 -34.53 5.95
C THR A 470 -0.25 -33.79 4.72
N VAL A 471 -1.56 -33.63 4.65
CA VAL A 471 -2.26 -32.98 3.52
C VAL A 471 -2.73 -31.56 3.84
N LEU A 472 -2.86 -31.24 5.14
CA LEU A 472 -3.25 -29.92 5.65
C LEU A 472 -2.61 -29.73 7.02
N GLU A 473 -1.97 -28.59 7.24
CA GLU A 473 -1.49 -28.17 8.56
C GLU A 473 -1.78 -26.67 8.71
N ARG A 474 -2.47 -26.30 9.79
CA ARG A 474 -2.85 -24.92 10.07
C ARG A 474 -2.80 -24.60 11.55
N SER A 475 -1.99 -23.60 11.91
CA SER A 475 -1.99 -22.98 13.23
C SER A 475 -2.88 -21.72 13.25
N TYR A 476 -3.36 -21.33 14.42
CA TYR A 476 -4.18 -20.11 14.61
C TYR A 476 -3.95 -19.45 15.96
#